data_AF-A0A962UED1-F1
#
_entry.id   AF-A0A962UED1-F1
#
_cell.length_a   1.000
_cell.length_b   1.000
_cell.length_c   1.000
_cell.angle_alpha   90.00
_cell.angle_beta   90.00
_cell.angle_gamma   90.00
#
_symmetry.space_group_name_H-M   'P 1'
#
loop_
_entity.id
_entity.type
_entity.pdbx_description
1 polymer ?
#
loop_
_entity_poly.entity_id
_entity_poly.type
_entity_poly.pdbx_seq_one_letter_code
_entity_poly.pdbx_strand_id
1 'polypeptide(L)'
;MEDRRLAPSTIRRKLSAISSLFDYLCEHNAVPHNPIDGVKRPKANNYEGLTPALGDAQARALLEALPATTLKGQRDRAILATWSSIR
;
A
#
# COMPACT_ATOMS: atom_id res chain seq x y z
N MET A 1 -13.52 -16.53 -10.06
CA MET A 1 -12.66 -16.33 -8.85
C MET A 1 -13.47 -16.29 -7.56
N GLU A 2 -14.79 -16.09 -7.63
CA GLU A 2 -15.68 -15.99 -6.45
C GLU A 2 -15.89 -17.33 -5.73
N ASP A 3 -15.76 -18.47 -6.42
CA ASP A 3 -15.87 -19.81 -5.79
C ASP A 3 -14.74 -20.16 -4.82
N ARG A 4 -13.61 -19.45 -4.91
CA ARG A 4 -12.53 -19.56 -3.92
C ARG A 4 -12.76 -18.41 -2.96
N ARG A 5 -13.22 -18.69 -1.74
CA ARG A 5 -13.46 -17.73 -0.63
C ARG A 5 -12.22 -16.87 -0.30
N LEU A 6 -11.78 -16.03 -1.22
CA LEU A 6 -10.62 -15.17 -1.12
C LEU A 6 -11.05 -13.82 -0.55
N ALA A 7 -10.22 -13.26 0.32
CA ALA A 7 -10.45 -11.90 0.80
C ALA A 7 -10.48 -10.90 -0.38
N PRO A 8 -11.32 -9.86 -0.34
CA PRO A 8 -11.41 -8.84 -1.39
C PRO A 8 -10.07 -8.20 -1.76
N SER A 9 -9.18 -8.00 -0.77
CA SER A 9 -7.82 -7.52 -0.95
C SER A 9 -6.97 -8.46 -1.81
N THR A 10 -7.06 -9.77 -1.57
CA THR A 10 -6.36 -10.79 -2.35
C THR A 10 -6.85 -10.82 -3.80
N ILE A 11 -8.16 -10.67 -4.02
CA ILE A 11 -8.73 -10.60 -5.38
C ILE A 11 -8.21 -9.36 -6.11
N ARG A 12 -8.21 -8.19 -5.47
CA ARG A 12 -7.66 -6.95 -6.06
C ARG A 12 -6.18 -7.06 -6.39
N ARG A 13 -5.38 -7.67 -5.50
CA ARG A 13 -3.93 -7.87 -5.75
C ARG A 13 -3.70 -8.71 -6.99
N LYS A 14 -4.44 -9.83 -7.12
CA LYS A 14 -4.34 -10.72 -8.29
C LYS A 14 -4.79 -10.02 -9.58
N LEU A 15 -5.92 -9.31 -9.54
CA LEU A 15 -6.40 -8.54 -10.69
C LEU A 15 -5.40 -7.46 -11.12
N SER A 16 -4.73 -6.81 -10.16
CA SER A 16 -3.72 -5.79 -10.49
C SER A 16 -2.50 -6.40 -11.17
N ALA A 17 -2.01 -7.56 -10.70
CA ALA A 17 -0.90 -8.25 -11.33
C ALA A 17 -1.22 -8.68 -12.78
N ILE A 18 -2.44 -9.19 -13.01
CA ILE A 18 -2.87 -9.59 -14.35
C ILE A 18 -3.05 -8.37 -15.26
N SER A 19 -3.65 -7.29 -14.74
CA SER A 19 -3.76 -6.02 -15.47
C SER A 19 -2.39 -5.55 -15.96
N SER A 20 -1.42 -5.44 -15.06
CA SER A 20 -0.08 -4.96 -15.41
C SER A 20 0.65 -5.87 -16.42
N LEU A 21 0.40 -7.19 -16.38
CA LEU A 21 0.94 -8.10 -17.38
C LEU A 21 0.32 -7.83 -18.76
N PHE A 22 -1.00 -7.66 -18.84
CA PHE A 22 -1.65 -7.38 -20.11
C PHE A 22 -1.35 -5.98 -20.63
N ASP A 23 -1.19 -4.99 -19.76
CA ASP A 23 -0.72 -3.64 -20.13
C ASP A 23 0.64 -3.73 -20.83
N TYR A 24 1.59 -4.47 -20.25
CA TYR A 24 2.89 -4.72 -20.85
C TYR A 24 2.80 -5.44 -22.21
N LEU A 25 1.93 -6.46 -22.32
CA LEU A 25 1.74 -7.19 -23.58
C LEU A 25 1.08 -6.34 -24.66
N CYS A 26 0.18 -5.43 -24.29
CA CYS A 26 -0.44 -4.49 -25.22
C CYS A 26 0.59 -3.47 -25.73
N GLU A 27 1.46 -2.96 -24.85
CA GLU A 27 2.56 -2.06 -25.23
C GLU A 27 3.52 -2.69 -26.24
N HIS A 28 3.72 -4.02 -26.15
CA HIS A 28 4.54 -4.79 -27.08
C HIS A 28 3.78 -5.32 -28.30
N ASN A 29 2.53 -4.87 -28.53
CA ASN A 29 1.64 -5.31 -29.61
C ASN A 29 1.41 -6.84 -29.66
N ALA A 30 1.63 -7.55 -28.56
CA ALA A 30 1.41 -8.99 -28.48
C ALA A 30 -0.08 -9.33 -28.30
N VAL A 31 -0.86 -8.40 -27.75
CA VAL A 31 -2.31 -8.53 -27.52
C VAL A 31 -2.99 -7.20 -27.89
N PRO A 32 -4.16 -7.20 -28.55
CA PRO A 32 -4.79 -5.97 -29.04
C PRO A 32 -5.41 -5.07 -27.95
N HIS A 33 -5.77 -5.62 -26.79
CA HIS A 33 -6.29 -4.85 -25.65
C HIS A 33 -6.20 -5.66 -24.35
N ASN A 34 -6.21 -4.95 -23.20
CA ASN A 34 -6.21 -5.57 -21.89
C ASN A 34 -7.63 -6.04 -21.52
N PRO A 35 -7.87 -7.35 -21.32
CA PRO A 35 -9.18 -7.88 -20.96
C PRO A 35 -9.63 -7.51 -19.53
N ILE A 36 -8.74 -6.93 -18.71
CA ILE A 36 -8.97 -6.59 -17.31
C ILE A 36 -9.50 -5.17 -17.12
N ASP A 37 -9.42 -4.29 -18.13
CA ASP A 37 -9.81 -2.88 -18.02
C ASP A 37 -11.30 -2.67 -17.70
N GLY A 38 -12.17 -3.59 -18.14
CA GLY A 38 -13.60 -3.55 -17.85
C GLY A 38 -14.02 -4.30 -16.57
N VAL A 39 -13.10 -4.96 -15.86
CA VAL A 39 -13.44 -5.85 -14.76
C VAL A 39 -13.72 -5.05 -13.48
N LYS A 40 -14.96 -5.15 -12.98
CA LYS A 40 -15.37 -4.53 -11.71
C LYS A 40 -14.57 -5.12 -10.56
N ARG A 41 -13.67 -4.32 -9.98
CA ARG A 41 -12.87 -4.71 -8.81
C ARG A 41 -13.75 -4.71 -7.55
N PRO A 42 -13.62 -5.71 -6.65
CA PRO A 42 -14.33 -5.70 -5.37
C PRO A 42 -14.04 -4.41 -4.59
N LYS A 43 -15.07 -3.83 -3.97
CA LYS A 43 -14.89 -2.70 -3.05
C LYS A 43 -14.02 -3.19 -1.89
N ALA A 44 -12.82 -2.63 -1.76
CA ALA A 44 -12.04 -2.76 -0.54
C ALA A 44 -12.56 -1.69 0.42
N ASN A 45 -12.88 -2.10 1.64
CA ASN A 45 -13.25 -1.17 2.69
C ASN A 45 -11.95 -0.46 3.14
N ASN A 46 -11.55 0.55 2.37
CA ASN A 46 -10.32 1.33 2.58
C ASN A 46 -10.63 2.73 3.17
N TYR A 47 -11.89 3.02 3.50
CA TYR A 47 -12.29 4.36 3.93
C TYR A 47 -11.83 4.71 5.34
N GLU A 48 -11.47 3.72 6.15
CA GLU A 48 -10.75 3.92 7.40
C GLU A 48 -9.53 3.02 7.36
N GLY A 49 -8.36 3.61 7.60
CA GLY A 49 -7.18 2.81 7.90
C GLY A 49 -7.54 1.86 9.04
N LEU A 50 -7.57 0.56 8.76
CA LEU A 50 -7.70 -0.48 9.80
C LEU A 50 -6.60 -0.33 10.87
N THR A 51 -5.53 0.38 10.54
CA THR A 51 -4.52 0.87 11.46
C THR A 51 -5.05 2.10 12.21
N PRO A 52 -5.31 2.00 13.52
CA PRO A 52 -5.69 3.15 14.34
C PRO A 52 -4.67 4.28 14.17
N ALA A 53 -5.17 5.51 14.01
CA ALA A 53 -4.30 6.66 13.93
C ALA A 53 -3.53 6.83 15.24
N LEU A 54 -2.20 6.93 15.16
CA LEU A 54 -1.38 7.34 16.29
C LEU A 54 -1.76 8.78 16.67
N GLY A 55 -2.04 9.00 17.96
CA GLY A 55 -2.20 10.33 18.53
C GLY A 55 -0.85 11.01 18.73
N ASP A 56 -0.84 12.35 18.86
CA ASP A 56 0.39 13.15 18.96
C ASP A 56 1.32 12.70 20.10
N ALA A 57 0.75 12.31 21.25
CA ALA A 57 1.53 11.81 22.37
C ALA A 57 2.22 10.47 22.07
N GLN A 58 1.54 9.57 21.34
CA GLN A 58 2.09 8.29 20.92
C GLN A 58 3.17 8.49 19.85
N ALA A 59 2.98 9.44 18.93
CA ALA A 59 3.97 9.79 17.92
C ALA A 59 5.25 10.37 18.55
N ARG A 60 5.12 11.26 19.55
CA ARG A 60 6.27 11.79 20.30
C ARG A 60 6.99 10.69 21.08
N ALA A 61 6.26 9.83 21.79
CA ALA A 61 6.86 8.72 22.52
C ALA A 61 7.65 7.76 21.60
N LEU A 62 7.15 7.53 20.38
CA LEU A 62 7.86 6.73 19.36
C LEU A 62 9.17 7.38 18.93
N LEU A 63 9.18 8.71 18.71
CA LEU A 63 10.38 9.45 18.32
C LEU A 63 11.44 9.49 19.43
N GLU A 64 11.01 9.60 20.69
CA GLU A 64 11.90 9.62 21.87
C GLU A 64 12.50 8.24 22.18
N ALA A 65 11.82 7.15 21.82
CA ALA A 65 12.33 5.79 22.03
C ALA A 65 13.54 5.43 21.17
N LEU A 66 13.84 6.23 20.12
CA LEU A 66 14.94 5.98 19.20
C LEU A 66 16.26 6.62 19.71
N PRO A 67 17.34 5.83 19.84
CA PRO A 67 18.59 6.30 20.46
C PRO A 67 19.25 7.43 19.64
N ALA A 68 19.39 8.59 20.26
CA ALA A 68 19.87 9.80 19.61
C ALA A 68 21.35 9.82 19.22
N THR A 69 22.11 8.96 19.88
CA THR A 69 23.57 8.96 19.89
C THR A 69 24.17 8.07 18.81
N THR A 70 23.35 7.26 18.14
CA THR A 70 23.80 6.39 17.04
C THR A 70 23.40 6.97 15.68
N LEU A 71 24.27 6.83 14.67
CA LEU A 71 23.96 7.22 13.29
C LEU A 71 22.64 6.60 12.80
N LYS A 72 22.39 5.33 13.14
CA LYS A 72 21.15 4.63 12.80
C LYS A 72 19.92 5.29 13.45
N GLY A 73 19.98 5.62 14.74
CA GLY A 73 18.87 6.26 15.44
C GLY A 73 18.59 7.70 15.00
N GLN A 74 19.61 8.45 14.55
CA GLN A 74 19.40 9.76 13.94
C GLN A 74 18.68 9.66 12.58
N ARG A 75 19.10 8.72 11.72
CA ARG A 75 18.43 8.44 10.45
C ARG A 75 16.98 8.00 10.65
N ASP A 76 16.76 7.03 11.54
CA ASP A 76 15.44 6.45 11.76
C ASP A 76 14.46 7.49 12.34
N ARG A 77 14.93 8.41 13.22
CA ARG A 77 14.15 9.57 13.67
C ARG A 77 13.86 10.57 12.56
N ALA A 78 14.83 10.88 11.69
CA ALA A 78 14.60 11.80 10.58
C ALA A 78 13.52 11.26 9.62
N ILE A 79 13.59 9.97 9.28
CA ILE A 79 12.59 9.31 8.43
C ILE A 79 11.19 9.39 9.06
N LEU A 80 11.08 9.07 10.35
CA LEU A 80 9.80 9.09 11.06
C LEU A 80 9.25 10.52 11.27
N ALA A 81 10.12 11.50 11.51
CA ALA A 81 9.73 12.90 11.66
C ALA A 81 9.20 13.49 10.33
N THR A 82 9.81 13.15 9.19
CA THR A 82 9.28 13.53 7.87
C THR A 82 7.90 12.94 7.64
N TRP A 83 7.67 11.69 8.08
CA TRP A 83 6.36 11.04 7.99
C TRP A 83 5.31 11.67 8.91
N SER A 84 5.67 12.12 10.12
CA SER A 84 4.71 12.72 11.04
C SER A 84 4.35 14.18 10.71
N SER A 85 5.20 14.88 9.95
CA SER A 85 5.01 16.30 9.63
C SER A 85 4.06 16.57 8.44
N ILE A 86 3.61 15.53 7.71
CA ILE A 86 2.80 15.67 6.48
C ILE A 86 1.29 15.43 6.76
N ARG A 87 0.85 15.45 8.02
CA ARG A 87 -0.58 15.33 8.36
C ARG A 87 -1.28 16.68 8.36
#